data_AF-A0A2M9M9Y1-F1
#
_entry.id   AF-A0A2M9M9Y1-F1
#
_cell.length_a   1.000
_cell.length_b   1.000
_cell.length_c   1.000
_cell.angle_alpha   90.00
_cell.angle_beta   90.00
_cell.angle_gamma   90.00
#
_symmetry.space_group_name_H-M   'P 1'
#
loop_
_entity.id
_entity.type
_entity.pdbx_description
1 polymer ?
#
loop_
_entity_poly.entity_id
_entity_poly.type
_entity_poly.pdbx_seq_one_letter_code
_entity_poly.pdbx_strand_id
1 'polypeptide(L)' 'MTHYTFPPDLVQAQSAWYAAYRQLAAERSPAQTTVLRRRLQRLSVQIATHPYWADIPGHAPAARRALKEMTGEGHRS' A
#
# COMPACT_ATOMS: atom_id res chain seq x y z
N MET A 1 -17.75 -0.63 14.49
CA MET A 1 -16.75 -1.02 13.47
C MET A 1 -16.81 0.00 12.35
N THR A 2 -15.87 0.92 12.29
CA THR A 2 -15.82 1.94 11.22
C THR A 2 -15.40 1.26 9.92
N HIS A 3 -16.39 0.90 9.10
CA HIS A 3 -16.15 0.41 7.73
C HIS A 3 -15.71 1.59 6.87
N TYR A 4 -14.41 1.79 6.76
CA TYR A 4 -13.85 2.68 5.76
C TYR A 4 -14.07 2.04 4.38
N THR A 5 -14.87 2.70 3.54
CA THR A 5 -14.97 2.31 2.13
C THR A 5 -13.75 2.89 1.42
N PHE A 6 -12.70 2.09 1.33
CA PHE A 6 -11.49 2.48 0.61
C PHE A 6 -11.72 2.33 -0.90
N PRO A 7 -11.25 3.29 -1.71
CA PRO A 7 -11.32 3.15 -3.16
C PRO A 7 -10.52 1.93 -3.64
N PRO A 8 -11.01 1.21 -4.66
CA PRO A 8 -10.36 0.00 -5.16
C PRO A 8 -8.94 0.28 -5.64
N ASP A 9 -8.67 1.47 -6.21
CA ASP A 9 -7.33 1.90 -6.62
C ASP A 9 -6.32 1.94 -5.47
N LEU A 10 -6.79 2.31 -4.27
CA LEU A 10 -5.96 2.47 -3.09
C LEU A 10 -5.68 1.11 -2.43
N VAL A 11 -6.66 0.21 -2.43
CA VAL A 11 -6.48 -1.21 -2.07
C VAL A 11 -5.53 -1.91 -3.06
N GLN A 12 -5.70 -1.67 -4.37
CA GLN A 12 -4.83 -2.21 -5.43
C GLN A 12 -3.38 -1.71 -5.27
N ALA A 13 -3.19 -0.42 -5.00
CA ALA A 13 -1.88 0.17 -4.77
C ALA A 13 -1.19 -0.42 -3.53
N GLN A 14 -1.93 -0.63 -2.44
CA GLN A 14 -1.41 -1.24 -1.21
C GLN A 14 -1.05 -2.73 -1.44
N SER A 15 -1.89 -3.48 -2.15
CA SER A 15 -1.63 -4.88 -2.49
C SER A 15 -0.40 -5.02 -3.38
N ALA A 16 -0.27 -4.16 -4.40
CA ALA A 16 0.91 -4.07 -5.24
C ALA A 16 2.18 -3.71 -4.44
N TRP A 17 2.05 -2.88 -3.40
CA TRP A 17 3.14 -2.52 -2.50
C TRP A 17 3.60 -3.74 -1.68
N TYR A 18 2.67 -4.51 -1.11
CA TYR A 18 2.99 -5.76 -0.39
C TYR A 18 3.59 -6.82 -1.32
N ALA A 19 3.07 -6.97 -2.54
CA ALA A 19 3.63 -7.89 -3.53
C ALA A 19 5.07 -7.50 -3.90
N ALA A 20 5.31 -6.22 -4.16
CA ALA A 20 6.66 -5.71 -4.45
C ALA A 20 7.60 -5.84 -3.25
N TYR A 21 7.10 -5.68 -2.01
CA TYR A 21 7.89 -5.88 -0.80
C TYR A 21 8.27 -7.36 -0.61
N ARG A 22 7.35 -8.30 -0.82
CA ARG A 22 7.65 -9.74 -0.76
C ARG A 22 8.64 -10.17 -1.84
N GLN A 23 8.48 -9.64 -3.06
CA GLN A 23 9.47 -9.85 -4.12
C GLN A 23 10.82 -9.27 -3.72
N LEU A 24 10.87 -8.06 -3.15
CA LEU A 24 12.11 -7.44 -2.68
C LEU A 24 12.80 -8.26 -1.57
N ALA A 25 12.01 -8.87 -0.67
CA ALA A 25 12.54 -9.71 0.40
C ALA A 25 13.06 -11.07 -0.10
N ALA A 26 12.48 -11.60 -1.17
CA ALA A 26 12.90 -12.86 -1.79
C ALA A 26 14.02 -12.69 -2.84
N GLU A 27 14.13 -11.51 -3.42
CA GLU A 27 15.05 -11.20 -4.52
C GLU A 27 16.47 -10.94 -4.01
N ARG A 28 17.45 -11.59 -4.66
CA ARG A 28 18.89 -11.38 -4.38
C ARG A 28 19.58 -10.58 -5.48
N SER A 29 18.93 -10.39 -6.63
CA SER A 29 19.50 -9.64 -7.75
C SER A 29 19.40 -8.12 -7.55
N PRO A 30 20.52 -7.38 -7.54
CA PRO A 30 20.53 -5.93 -7.29
C PRO A 30 19.79 -5.10 -8.37
N ALA A 31 19.75 -5.60 -9.61
CA ALA A 31 19.02 -4.96 -10.71
C ALA A 31 17.50 -4.99 -10.45
N GLN A 32 16.97 -6.15 -10.04
CA GLN A 32 15.55 -6.35 -9.73
C GLN A 32 15.16 -5.59 -8.45
N THR A 33 16.01 -5.60 -7.43
CA THR A 33 15.88 -4.79 -6.21
C THR A 33 15.70 -3.30 -6.52
N THR A 34 16.45 -2.76 -7.49
CA THR A 34 16.34 -1.35 -7.90
C THR A 34 14.99 -1.04 -8.54
N VAL A 35 14.50 -1.93 -9.43
CA VAL A 35 13.18 -1.79 -10.08
C VAL A 35 12.06 -1.86 -9.03
N LEU A 36 12.13 -2.82 -8.12
CA LEU A 36 11.16 -2.99 -7.03
C LEU A 36 11.14 -1.80 -6.08
N ARG A 37 12.30 -1.25 -5.72
CA ARG A 37 12.40 -0.06 -4.86
C ARG A 37 11.80 1.18 -5.52
N ARG A 38 12.01 1.38 -6.83
CA ARG A 38 11.36 2.46 -7.58
C ARG A 38 9.84 2.26 -7.64
N ARG A 39 9.38 1.02 -7.83
CA ARG A 39 7.95 0.68 -7.82
C ARG A 39 7.31 0.97 -6.46
N LEU A 40 7.95 0.56 -5.37
CA LEU A 40 7.51 0.86 -4.00
C LEU A 40 7.41 2.36 -3.74
N GLN A 41 8.39 3.15 -4.17
CA GLN A 41 8.36 4.61 -4.03
C GLN A 41 7.20 5.23 -4.82
N ARG A 42 6.98 4.83 -6.08
CA ARG A 42 5.85 5.33 -6.89
C ARG A 42 4.50 4.98 -6.26
N LEU A 43 4.34 3.74 -5.79
CA LEU A 43 3.14 3.31 -5.09
C LEU A 43 2.95 4.07 -3.77
N SER A 44 4.02 4.31 -3.02
CA SER A 44 3.99 5.10 -1.78
C SER A 44 3.56 6.55 -2.05
N VAL A 45 4.06 7.18 -3.11
CA VAL A 45 3.64 8.52 -3.53
C VAL A 45 2.19 8.51 -3.98
N GLN A 46 1.79 7.57 -4.85
CA GLN A 46 0.41 7.46 -5.33
C GLN A 46 -0.60 7.27 -4.19
N ILE A 47 -0.26 6.43 -3.20
CA ILE A 47 -1.06 6.31 -1.98
C ILE A 47 -1.03 7.63 -1.24
N ALA A 48 0.14 8.21 -0.95
CA ALA A 48 0.24 9.42 -0.12
C ALA A 48 -0.45 10.66 -0.73
N THR A 49 -0.46 10.80 -2.05
CA THR A 49 -1.08 11.92 -2.79
C THR A 49 -2.51 11.62 -3.23
N HIS A 50 -3.08 10.50 -2.81
CA HIS A 50 -4.43 10.13 -3.23
C HIS A 50 -5.47 11.14 -2.71
N PRO A 51 -6.40 11.63 -3.54
CA PRO A 51 -7.40 12.63 -3.14
C PRO A 51 -8.31 12.15 -2.00
N TYR A 52 -8.47 10.84 -1.84
CA TYR A 52 -9.13 10.21 -0.68
C TYR A 52 -8.56 10.68 0.67
N TRP A 53 -7.26 10.96 0.78
CA TRP A 53 -6.69 11.49 2.03
C TRP A 53 -7.01 12.95 2.27
N ALA A 54 -7.26 13.72 1.20
CA ALA A 54 -7.71 15.10 1.30
C ALA A 54 -9.18 15.17 1.70
N ASP A 55 -9.98 14.17 1.33
CA ASP A 55 -11.40 14.06 1.66
C ASP A 55 -11.64 13.56 3.10
N ILE A 56 -10.65 12.90 3.72
CA ILE A 56 -10.75 12.45 5.11
C ILE A 56 -10.26 13.54 6.08
N PRO A 57 -11.15 14.20 6.84
CA PRO A 57 -10.73 15.16 7.85
C PRO A 57 -10.02 14.43 9.00
N GLY A 58 -8.72 14.71 9.22
CA GLY A 58 -7.98 14.34 10.44
C GLY A 58 -7.66 12.85 10.66
N HIS A 59 -8.26 11.91 9.91
CA HIS A 59 -8.08 10.47 10.12
C HIS A 59 -7.10 9.78 9.16
N ALA A 60 -6.34 10.53 8.36
CA ALA A 60 -5.36 9.96 7.43
C ALA A 60 -4.40 8.91 8.04
N PRO A 61 -3.82 9.08 9.25
CA PRO A 61 -2.97 8.04 9.84
C PRO A 61 -3.76 6.80 10.29
N ALA A 62 -4.98 6.96 10.80
CA ALA A 62 -5.84 5.84 11.22
C ALA A 62 -6.37 5.05 10.01
N ALA A 63 -6.79 5.72 8.95
CA ALA A 63 -7.22 5.08 7.71
C ALA A 63 -6.03 4.41 6.97
N ARG A 64 -4.79 4.94 7.07
CA ARG A 64 -3.58 4.22 6.61
C ARG A 64 -3.32 2.94 7.40
N ARG A 65 -3.56 2.94 8.72
CA ARG A 65 -3.43 1.75 9.56
C ARG A 65 -4.47 0.69 9.17
N ALA A 66 -5.75 1.08 9.10
CA ALA A 66 -6.82 0.19 8.68
C ALA A 66 -6.59 -0.39 7.27
N LEU A 67 -6.08 0.42 6.32
CA LEU A 67 -5.68 -0.07 5.00
C LEU A 67 -4.59 -1.15 5.07
N LYS A 68 -3.55 -0.94 5.89
CA LYS A 68 -2.47 -1.92 6.07
C LYS A 68 -2.97 -3.20 6.73
N GLU A 69 -3.87 -3.10 7.71
CA GLU A 69 -4.48 -4.24 8.40
C GLU A 69 -5.31 -5.07 7.41
N MET A 70 -6.22 -4.44 6.65
CA MET A 70 -7.01 -5.14 5.61
C MET A 70 -6.15 -5.83 4.55
N THR A 71 -5.07 -5.21 4.11
CA THR A 71 -4.23 -5.74 3.01
C THR A 71 -3.14 -6.70 3.52
N GLY A 72 -2.74 -6.58 4.78
CA GLY A 72 -1.71 -7.38 5.42
C GLY A 72 -2.23 -8.66 6.10
N GLU A 73 -3.45 -8.64 6.64
CA GLU A 73 -4.08 -9.82 7.28
C GLU A 73 -4.84 -10.70 6.28
N GLY A 74 -5.27 -10.16 5.14
CA GLY A 74 -6.03 -10.89 4.11
C GLY A 74 -5.24 -11.89 3.25
N HIS A 75 -3.95 -12.11 3.49
CA HIS A 75 -3.14 -13.08 2.74
C HIS A 75 -2.65 -14.26 3.60
N ARG A 76 -3.32 -14.54 4.72
CA ARG A 76 -3.12 -15.74 5.54
C ARG A 76 -4.45 -16.48 5.70
N SER A 77 -4.99 -17.03 4.62
CA SER A 77 -5.99 -18.10 4.63
C SER A 77 -5.88 -18.90 3.35
#